data_AF-A0A3R7UL67-F1
#
_entry.id   AF-A0A3R7UL67-F1
#
_cell.length_a   1.000
_cell.length_b   1.000
_cell.length_c   1.000
_cell.angle_alpha   90.00
_cell.angle_beta   90.00
_cell.angle_gamma   90.00
#
_symmetry.space_group_name_H-M   'P 1'
#
loop_
_entity.id
_entity.type
_entity.pdbx_description
1 polymer ?
#
loop_
_entity_poly.entity_id
_entity_poly.type
_entity_poly.pdbx_seq_one_letter_code
_entity_poly.pdbx_strand_id
1 'polypeptide(L)'
;MLPPLINIAPFRDAIEKNQLILTANQRLAAQIQQAWGRSISAKNQVWKTPRVMSLEHWLSFCWNELVDQNHDLVNGYAQIGRLQNIFLLGTGDCKAG
;
A
#
# COMPACT_ATOMS: atom_id res chain seq x y z
N MET A 1 4.78 -5.43 28.91
CA MET A 1 3.99 -4.89 27.78
C MET A 1 3.99 -3.38 27.89
N LEU A 2 4.72 -2.65 27.03
CA LEU A 2 4.76 -1.19 27.11
C LEU A 2 3.39 -0.58 26.76
N PRO A 3 2.92 0.42 27.51
CA PRO A 3 1.70 1.14 27.17
C PRO A 3 1.89 1.79 25.79
N PRO A 4 0.84 1.84 24.95
CA PRO A 4 0.90 2.60 23.72
C PRO A 4 1.18 4.07 24.07
N LEU A 5 2.32 4.59 23.62
CA LEU A 5 2.75 5.98 23.87
C LEU A 5 1.93 7.01 23.07
N ILE A 6 0.99 6.57 22.24
CA ILE A 6 0.19 7.42 21.37
C ILE A 6 -1.27 7.33 21.75
N ASN A 7 -1.86 8.50 21.96
CA ASN A 7 -3.30 8.65 22.08
C ASN A 7 -3.95 8.50 20.68
N ILE A 8 -4.76 7.46 20.50
CA ILE A 8 -5.48 7.19 19.25
C ILE A 8 -6.82 7.93 19.12
N ALA A 9 -7.28 8.61 20.17
CA ALA A 9 -8.55 9.33 20.18
C ALA A 9 -8.77 10.24 18.96
N PRO A 10 -7.80 11.08 18.52
CA PRO A 10 -8.02 11.97 17.36
C PRO A 10 -8.11 11.22 16.02
N PHE A 11 -7.57 10.00 15.93
CA PHE A 11 -7.55 9.23 14.69
C PHE A 11 -8.76 8.31 14.53
N ARG A 12 -9.52 8.09 15.61
CA ARG A 12 -10.65 7.16 15.63
C ARG A 12 -11.71 7.51 14.59
N ASP A 13 -12.14 8.76 14.54
CA ASP A 13 -13.16 9.21 13.60
C ASP A 13 -12.68 9.06 12.14
N ALA A 14 -11.41 9.35 11.88
CA ALA A 14 -10.81 9.21 10.55
C ALA A 14 -10.73 7.74 10.12
N ILE A 15 -10.36 6.84 11.05
CA ILE A 15 -10.30 5.40 10.81
C ILE A 15 -11.70 4.83 10.55
N GLU A 16 -12.69 5.20 11.37
CA GLU A 16 -14.09 4.75 11.21
C GLU A 16 -14.67 5.22 9.87
N LYS A 17 -14.28 6.42 9.40
CA LYS A 17 -14.61 6.94 8.06
C LYS A 17 -13.76 6.37 6.93
N ASN A 18 -12.88 5.41 7.20
CA ASN A 18 -11.97 4.78 6.23
C ASN A 18 -11.08 5.79 5.48
N GLN A 19 -10.70 6.88 6.15
CA GLN A 19 -9.80 7.89 5.59
C GLN A 19 -8.34 7.43 5.64
N LEU A 20 -7.54 7.91 4.69
CA LEU A 20 -6.11 7.68 4.64
C LEU A 20 -5.40 8.60 5.64
N ILE A 21 -4.68 8.01 6.59
CA ILE A 21 -3.87 8.76 7.55
C ILE A 21 -2.41 8.67 7.13
N LEU A 22 -1.85 9.82 6.74
CA LEU A 22 -0.44 9.95 6.40
C LEU A 22 0.36 10.37 7.61
N THR A 23 1.47 9.67 7.84
CA THR A 23 2.41 9.95 8.92
C THR A 23 3.77 10.28 8.34
N ALA A 24 4.56 11.10 9.03
CA ALA A 24 5.93 11.40 8.60
C ALA A 24 6.88 10.20 8.77
N ASN A 25 6.54 9.23 9.62
CA ASN A 25 7.42 8.11 9.97
C ASN A 25 6.65 6.79 10.01
N GLN A 26 7.20 5.75 9.38
CA GLN A 26 6.61 4.42 9.38
C GLN A 26 6.44 3.84 10.80
N ARG A 27 7.34 4.18 11.73
CA ARG A 27 7.22 3.77 13.14
C ARG A 27 5.95 4.35 13.78
N LEU A 28 5.58 5.58 13.44
CA LEU A 28 4.38 6.22 13.93
C LEU A 28 3.12 5.53 13.35
N ALA A 29 3.12 5.25 12.05
CA ALA A 29 2.04 4.48 11.42
C ALA A 29 1.81 3.13 12.13
N ALA A 30 2.89 2.38 12.36
CA ALA A 30 2.82 1.08 13.03
C ALA A 30 2.30 1.19 14.47
N GLN A 31 2.72 2.21 15.22
CA GLN A 31 2.23 2.42 16.59
C GLN A 31 0.74 2.78 16.63
N ILE A 32 0.25 3.60 15.68
CA ILE A 32 -1.19 3.91 15.55
C ILE A 32 -1.98 2.63 15.24
N GLN A 33 -1.50 1.81 14.30
CA GLN A 33 -2.14 0.54 13.95
C GLN A 33 -2.21 -0.42 15.15
N GLN A 34 -1.11 -0.56 15.89
CA GLN A 34 -1.06 -1.39 17.09
C GLN A 34 -1.99 -0.90 18.19
N ALA A 35 -2.03 0.41 18.44
CA ALA A 35 -2.91 0.99 19.44
C ALA A 35 -4.40 0.85 19.07
N TRP A 36 -4.74 0.99 17.79
CA TRP A 36 -6.09 0.71 17.27
C TRP A 36 -6.49 -0.75 17.51
N GLY A 37 -5.63 -1.70 17.11
CA GLY A 37 -5.87 -3.12 17.32
C GLY A 37 -6.07 -3.48 18.78
N ARG A 38 -5.27 -2.93 19.70
CA ARG A 38 -5.46 -3.13 21.15
C ARG A 38 -6.79 -2.56 21.65
N SER A 39 -7.21 -1.40 21.14
CA SER A 39 -8.45 -0.75 21.58
C SER A 39 -9.72 -1.48 21.13
N ILE A 40 -9.67 -2.16 19.98
CA ILE A 40 -10.83 -2.83 19.39
C ILE A 40 -10.82 -4.33 19.61
N SER A 41 -9.66 -4.95 19.82
CA SER A 41 -9.58 -6.37 20.15
C SER A 41 -10.40 -6.76 21.37
N ALA A 42 -10.67 -5.82 22.29
CA ALA A 42 -11.55 -6.03 23.44
C ALA A 42 -13.06 -5.96 23.09
N LYS A 43 -13.43 -5.34 21.96
CA LYS A 43 -14.83 -5.10 21.56
C LYS A 43 -15.27 -5.98 20.40
N ASN A 44 -14.39 -6.22 19.43
CA ASN A 44 -14.68 -6.98 18.21
C ASN A 44 -13.59 -8.01 17.96
N GLN A 45 -14.00 -9.21 17.54
CA GLN A 45 -13.08 -10.28 17.13
C GLN A 45 -12.53 -10.08 15.71
N VAL A 46 -13.26 -9.32 14.87
CA VAL A 46 -12.85 -8.95 13.51
C VAL A 46 -13.09 -7.45 13.32
N TRP A 47 -12.07 -6.73 12.85
CA TRP A 47 -12.15 -5.29 12.56
C TRP A 47 -11.45 -4.94 11.26
N LYS A 48 -11.86 -3.82 10.67
CA LYS A 48 -11.21 -3.27 9.47
C LYS A 48 -9.84 -2.72 9.84
N THR A 49 -8.84 -3.08 9.04
CA THR A 49 -7.48 -2.54 9.18
C THR A 49 -7.47 -1.06 8.81
N PRO A 50 -6.97 -0.18 9.70
CA PRO A 50 -6.92 1.25 9.43
C PRO A 50 -5.90 1.56 8.33
N ARG A 51 -6.27 2.42 7.38
CA ARG A 51 -5.38 2.88 6.29
C ARG A 51 -4.40 3.93 6.81
N VAL A 52 -3.37 3.48 7.51
CA VAL A 52 -2.29 4.32 8.05
C VAL A 52 -0.99 3.96 7.36
N MET A 53 -0.29 4.93 6.80
CA MET A 53 1.00 4.72 6.15
C MET A 53 1.93 5.92 6.32
N SER A 54 3.22 5.73 6.05
CA SER A 54 4.13 6.87 5.94
C SER A 54 3.92 7.59 4.61
N LEU A 55 4.23 8.88 4.57
CA LEU A 55 4.17 9.68 3.35
C LEU A 55 5.01 9.05 2.21
N GLU A 56 6.23 8.62 2.53
CA GLU A 56 7.14 7.97 1.58
C GLU A 56 6.54 6.67 1.00
N HIS A 57 5.93 5.85 1.86
CA HIS A 57 5.31 4.61 1.42
C HIS A 57 4.07 4.88 0.57
N TRP A 58 3.29 5.90 0.91
CA TRP A 58 2.14 6.32 0.12
C TRP A 58 2.55 6.82 -1.27
N LEU A 59 3.59 7.65 -1.35
CA LEU A 59 4.12 8.14 -2.63
C LEU A 59 4.63 6.97 -3.49
N SER A 60 5.34 6.03 -2.88
CA SER A 60 5.82 4.83 -3.57
C SER A 60 4.66 3.95 -4.06
N PHE A 61 3.60 3.82 -3.26
CA PHE A 61 2.39 3.11 -3.64
C PHE A 61 1.71 3.77 -4.85
N CYS A 62 1.49 5.08 -4.82
CA CYS A 62 0.91 5.82 -5.95
C CYS A 62 1.79 5.72 -7.21
N TRP A 63 3.10 5.78 -7.05
CA TRP A 63 4.04 5.59 -8.16
C TRP A 63 3.90 4.19 -8.77
N ASN A 64 3.87 3.15 -7.93
CA ASN A 64 3.71 1.78 -8.40
C ASN A 64 2.35 1.56 -9.10
N GLU A 65 1.27 2.16 -8.61
CA GLU A 65 -0.03 2.11 -9.31
C GLU A 65 0.03 2.75 -10.70
N LEU A 66 0.72 3.89 -10.85
CA LEU A 66 0.89 4.56 -12.15
C LEU A 66 1.74 3.72 -13.12
N VAL A 67 2.79 3.08 -12.60
CA VAL A 67 3.66 2.16 -13.34
C VAL A 67 2.88 0.93 -13.81
N ASP A 68 2.04 0.36 -12.94
CA ASP A 68 1.24 -0.85 -13.22
C ASP A 68 0.13 -0.58 -14.25
N GLN A 69 -0.46 0.62 -14.20
CA GLN A 69 -1.44 1.08 -15.20
C GLN A 69 -0.80 1.44 -16.55
N ASN A 70 0.53 1.36 -16.67
CA ASN A 70 1.29 1.75 -17.85
C ASN A 70 0.89 3.15 -18.36
N HIS A 71 0.68 4.08 -17.42
CA HIS A 71 0.22 5.42 -17.75
C HIS A 71 1.24 6.11 -18.67
N ASP A 72 0.77 6.92 -19.63
CA ASP A 72 1.61 7.49 -20.70
C ASP A 72 2.86 8.25 -20.22
N LEU A 73 2.80 8.83 -19.01
CA LEU A 73 3.91 9.57 -18.39
C LEU A 73 5.03 8.66 -17.87
N VAL A 74 4.74 7.36 -17.69
CA VAL A 74 5.60 6.36 -17.04
C VAL A 74 5.87 5.15 -17.95
N ASN A 75 5.49 5.24 -19.24
CA ASN A 75 5.52 4.21 -20.29
C ASN A 75 6.90 3.53 -20.56
N GLY A 76 7.96 3.86 -19.80
CA GLY A 76 9.29 3.23 -19.86
C GLY A 76 9.81 2.68 -18.54
N TYR A 77 9.09 2.89 -17.43
CA TYR A 77 9.47 2.42 -16.09
C TYR A 77 8.61 1.23 -15.61
N ALA A 78 7.68 0.77 -16.45
CA ALA A 78 6.87 -0.43 -16.24
C ALA A 78 7.76 -1.65 -15.93
N GLN A 79 7.84 -2.03 -14.66
CA GLN A 79 8.59 -3.20 -14.19
C GLN A 79 8.06 -4.51 -14.83
N ILE A 80 6.75 -4.56 -15.12
CA ILE A 80 6.07 -5.74 -15.69
C ILE A 80 6.10 -5.74 -17.23
N GLY A 81 6.33 -4.60 -17.89
CA GLY A 81 6.43 -4.51 -19.35
C GLY A 81 7.68 -5.17 -19.95
N ARG A 82 8.75 -5.35 -19.17
CA ARG A 82 9.97 -6.03 -19.66
C ARG A 82 9.84 -7.54 -19.80
N LEU A 83 8.91 -8.18 -19.09
CA LEU A 83 8.72 -9.64 -19.16
C LEU A 83 7.66 -10.05 -20.18
N GLN A 84 6.68 -9.20 -20.49
CA GLN A 84 5.66 -9.51 -21.50
C GLN A 84 6.22 -9.49 -22.92
N ASN A 85 7.19 -8.61 -23.22
CA ASN A 85 7.74 -8.49 -24.57
C ASN A 85 8.65 -9.67 -24.96
N ILE A 86 9.31 -10.33 -23.98
CA ILE A 86 10.12 -11.53 -24.22
C ILE A 86 9.24 -12.75 -24.49
N PHE A 87 8.07 -12.85 -23.87
CA PHE A 87 7.22 -14.04 -23.99
C PHE A 87 6.38 -14.04 -25.28
N LEU A 88 6.02 -12.87 -25.83
CA LEU A 88 5.18 -12.77 -27.03
C LEU A 88 5.94 -12.70 -28.37
N LEU A 89 7.26 -12.44 -28.35
CA LEU A 89 8.10 -12.46 -29.57
C LEU A 89 8.76 -13.82 -29.84
N GLY A 90 8.52 -14.84 -29.01
CA GLY A 90 9.16 -16.16 -29.12
C GLY A 90 8.38 -17.23 -29.91
N THR A 91 7.19 -16.92 -30.44
CA THR A 91 6.35 -17.89 -31.17
C THR A 91 5.92 -17.42 -32.56
N GLY A 92 6.76 -16.65 -33.24
CA GLY A 92 6.66 -16.37 -34.67
C GLY A 92 8.02 -16.59 -35.31
N ASP A 93 8.07 -17.39 -36.38
CA ASP A 93 9.24 -17.72 -37.21
C ASP A 93 10.13 -18.84 -36.62
N CYS A 94 10.07 -20.10 -37.06
CA CYS A 94 10.31 -20.51 -38.45
C CYS A 94 9.50 -21.77 -38.84
N LYS A 95 8.69 -21.65 -39.90
CA LYS A 95 8.28 -22.74 -40.79
C LYS A 95 9.00 -22.54 -42.14
N ALA A 96 9.26 -23.67 -42.80
CA ALA A 96 9.60 -23.85 -44.22
C ALA A 96 11.06 -23.67 -44.65
N GLY A 97 11.63 -24.77 -45.17
CA GLY A 97 12.97 -24.88 -45.77
C GLY A 97 13.42 -26.33 -45.78
#